data_AF-A0A523HKL8-F1
#
_entry.id   AF-A0A523HKL8-F1
#
_cell.length_a   1.000
_cell.length_b   1.000
_cell.length_c   1.000
_cell.angle_alpha   90.00
_cell.angle_beta   90.00
_cell.angle_gamma   90.00
#
_symmetry.space_group_name_H-M   'P 1'
#
loop_
_entity.id
_entity.type
_entity.pdbx_description
1 polymer ?
#
loop_
_entity_poly.entity_id
_entity_poly.type
_entity_poly.pdbx_seq_one_letter_code
_entity_poly.pdbx_strand_id
1 'polypeptide(L)'
;MKKSTIIAALLLTGVLYGTVSAQTSGVLWIKTFSPGRTSLNDPGIDRASLAALDELMKVTDLEVTFLGSADSVGWYFDGRAVHTDISEAWNDAKRLGRARALRARYDRGNVGVTHENIAGVKVVWKKRVSPDDYEMQMTRLEQENNELNQKLDKLEQDVHELHPVLAAKGQPPLTSYTINEYPSLFDWFLQGGMWSWQSASGKTLISPSLALGIIIDKTSFVLQGGVTPWHISTSEGNQAESFVYLGLKHMKTKGFGMTAGIFRGWEFFTATDNWSFKTTGFSSGIVLKYGVFEFNPALSYSSSDSIFDKEGWKVGATLGVSINFNEAF
;
A
#
# COMPACT_ATOMS: atom_id res chain seq x y z
N MET A 1 -14.80 11.06 -33.23
CA MET A 1 -13.53 10.67 -32.56
C MET A 1 -13.89 10.09 -31.21
N LYS A 2 -13.42 8.86 -30.96
CA LYS A 2 -14.17 7.85 -30.19
C LYS A 2 -13.73 7.85 -28.73
N LYS A 3 -14.68 7.55 -27.84
CA LYS A 3 -14.59 7.46 -26.36
C LYS A 3 -13.32 6.76 -25.81
N SER A 4 -12.64 5.95 -26.63
CA SER A 4 -11.35 5.34 -26.36
C SER A 4 -10.20 6.34 -26.11
N THR A 5 -10.21 7.52 -26.75
CA THR A 5 -9.17 8.53 -26.54
C THR A 5 -9.29 9.21 -25.18
N ILE A 6 -10.51 9.36 -24.66
CA ILE A 6 -10.78 9.95 -23.33
C ILE A 6 -10.43 8.95 -22.23
N ILE A 7 -10.71 7.67 -22.42
CA ILE A 7 -10.34 6.60 -21.46
C ILE A 7 -8.82 6.38 -21.45
N ALA A 8 -8.16 6.39 -22.62
CA ALA A 8 -6.71 6.34 -22.71
C ALA A 8 -6.05 7.60 -22.14
N ALA A 9 -6.65 8.78 -22.34
CA ALA A 9 -6.21 10.02 -21.70
C ALA A 9 -6.37 9.91 -20.19
N LEU A 10 -7.54 9.54 -19.65
CA LEU A 10 -7.77 9.35 -18.20
C LEU A 10 -6.89 8.29 -17.56
N LEU A 11 -6.58 7.20 -18.26
CA LEU A 11 -5.61 6.19 -17.81
C LEU A 11 -4.19 6.75 -17.86
N LEU A 12 -3.80 7.52 -18.88
CA LEU A 12 -2.50 8.19 -18.90
C LEU A 12 -2.41 9.31 -17.84
N THR A 13 -3.45 10.12 -17.61
CA THR A 13 -3.47 11.13 -16.56
C THR A 13 -3.54 10.50 -15.18
N GLY A 14 -4.24 9.38 -15.00
CA GLY A 14 -4.23 8.61 -13.75
C GLY A 14 -2.87 7.98 -13.45
N VAL A 15 -2.17 7.48 -14.47
CA VAL A 15 -0.81 6.93 -14.36
C VAL A 15 0.23 8.05 -14.17
N LEU A 16 0.04 9.23 -14.79
CA LEU A 16 0.92 10.39 -14.63
C LEU A 16 0.68 11.16 -13.33
N TYR A 17 -0.55 11.26 -12.82
CA TYR A 17 -0.84 11.82 -11.48
C TYR A 17 -0.47 10.83 -10.37
N GLY A 18 -0.62 9.52 -10.59
CA GLY A 18 -0.21 8.49 -9.65
C GLY A 18 1.31 8.34 -9.51
N THR A 19 2.10 8.90 -10.44
CA THR A 19 3.57 8.84 -10.41
C THR A 19 4.26 10.17 -10.12
N VAL A 20 3.52 11.29 -10.05
CA VAL A 20 4.13 12.62 -9.85
C VAL A 20 3.61 13.40 -8.62
N SER A 21 2.63 12.91 -7.85
CA SER A 21 2.24 13.60 -6.62
C SER A 21 1.69 12.67 -5.53
N ALA A 22 2.58 12.03 -4.77
CA ALA A 22 2.29 11.52 -3.44
C ALA A 22 3.59 11.08 -2.74
N GLN A 23 4.39 12.03 -2.24
CA GLN A 23 5.26 11.71 -1.10
C GLN A 23 4.37 11.57 0.13
N THR A 24 3.72 10.41 0.25
CA THR A 24 3.02 9.99 1.46
C THR A 24 4.05 9.72 2.55
N SER A 25 3.62 9.90 3.80
CA SER A 25 4.41 9.56 4.98
C SER A 25 5.00 8.17 4.84
N GLY A 26 6.25 8.00 5.23
CA GLY A 26 6.98 6.75 5.02
C GLY A 26 8.00 6.45 6.09
N VAL A 27 8.56 5.25 6.00
CA VAL A 27 9.53 4.71 6.96
C VAL A 27 10.70 4.11 6.19
N LEU A 28 11.92 4.39 6.65
CA LEU A 28 13.18 3.87 6.12
C LEU A 28 14.06 3.40 7.28
N TRP A 29 14.79 2.30 7.10
CA TRP A 29 15.72 1.79 8.10
C TRP A 29 17.16 1.99 7.67
N ILE A 30 18.01 2.50 8.56
CA ILE A 30 19.45 2.55 8.38
C ILE A 30 20.07 1.61 9.39
N LYS A 31 20.40 0.39 8.93
CA LYS A 31 20.99 -0.66 9.77
C LYS A 31 22.48 -0.41 9.99
N THR A 32 22.95 -0.71 11.19
CA THR A 32 24.38 -0.74 11.56
C THR A 32 24.76 -2.17 11.92
N PHE A 33 25.64 -2.80 11.16
CA PHE A 33 25.97 -4.22 11.34
C PHE A 33 27.01 -4.49 12.44
N SER A 34 27.70 -3.49 12.97
CA SER A 34 28.62 -3.70 14.10
C SER A 34 27.91 -3.55 15.45
N PRO A 35 27.92 -4.58 16.31
CA PRO A 35 27.25 -4.53 17.60
C PRO A 35 27.77 -3.42 18.48
N GLY A 36 26.85 -2.68 19.10
CA GLY A 36 27.19 -1.65 20.07
C GLY A 36 27.93 -0.41 19.56
N ARG A 37 28.10 -0.21 18.25
CA ARG A 37 28.64 1.05 17.69
C ARG A 37 27.55 2.12 17.53
N THR A 38 27.94 3.38 17.66
CA THR A 38 27.07 4.56 17.49
C THR A 38 27.52 5.48 16.35
N SER A 39 28.64 5.15 15.68
CA SER A 39 29.24 5.98 14.64
C SER A 39 28.60 5.75 13.28
N LEU A 40 28.36 6.84 12.54
CA LEU A 40 27.89 6.79 11.14
C LEU A 40 28.98 6.36 10.15
N ASN A 41 30.25 6.36 10.58
CA ASN A 41 31.37 5.89 9.78
C ASN A 41 31.61 4.38 9.95
N ASP A 42 30.62 3.67 10.51
CA ASP A 42 30.68 2.22 10.62
C ASP A 42 30.79 1.61 9.22
N PRO A 43 31.81 0.79 8.93
CA PRO A 43 31.90 0.11 7.64
C PRO A 43 30.71 -0.80 7.37
N GLY A 44 30.00 -1.24 8.42
CA GLY A 44 28.75 -1.98 8.36
C GLY A 44 27.49 -1.11 8.35
N ILE A 45 27.54 0.18 7.99
CA ILE A 45 26.32 0.96 7.79
C ILE A 45 25.69 0.65 6.42
N ASP A 46 24.37 0.51 6.36
CA ASP A 46 23.64 0.38 5.10
C ASP A 46 23.74 1.67 4.27
N ARG A 47 24.68 1.68 3.32
CA ARG A 47 24.98 2.82 2.45
C ARG A 47 23.85 3.14 1.48
N ALA A 48 23.08 2.16 1.06
CA ALA A 48 21.97 2.37 0.12
C ALA A 48 20.84 3.14 0.81
N SER A 49 20.49 2.74 2.02
CA SER A 49 19.51 3.46 2.85
C SER A 49 20.01 4.82 3.29
N LEU A 50 21.32 4.97 3.54
CA LEU A 50 21.92 6.27 3.84
C LEU A 50 21.82 7.24 2.65
N ALA A 51 22.06 6.76 1.43
CA ALA A 51 21.91 7.55 0.21
C ALA A 51 20.43 7.90 -0.08
N ALA A 52 19.50 6.98 0.18
CA ALA A 52 18.06 7.26 0.08
C ALA A 52 17.63 8.34 1.09
N LEU A 53 18.20 8.32 2.29
CA LEU A 53 18.01 9.40 3.26
C LEU A 53 18.63 10.71 2.79
N ASP A 54 19.83 10.70 2.20
CA ASP A 54 20.44 11.92 1.64
C ASP A 54 19.51 12.62 0.63
N GLU A 55 18.84 11.86 -0.25
CA GLU A 55 17.85 12.40 -1.18
C GLU A 55 16.58 12.90 -0.48
N LEU A 56 16.04 12.14 0.48
CA LEU A 56 14.90 12.57 1.31
C LEU A 56 15.21 13.87 2.05
N MET A 57 16.46 14.03 2.49
CA MET A 57 16.91 15.18 3.26
C MET A 57 17.09 16.46 2.43
N LYS A 58 17.01 16.39 1.11
CA LYS A 58 16.95 17.57 0.23
C LYS A 58 15.55 18.20 0.17
N VAL A 59 14.52 17.43 0.54
CA VAL A 59 13.12 17.86 0.48
C VAL A 59 12.77 18.64 1.75
N THR A 60 12.45 19.92 1.67
CA THR A 60 12.32 20.82 2.84
C THR A 60 10.91 20.84 3.44
N ASP A 61 9.89 20.38 2.72
CA ASP A 61 8.50 20.28 3.17
C ASP A 61 8.21 18.96 3.90
N LEU A 62 9.24 18.20 4.28
CA LEU A 62 9.09 17.00 5.09
C LEU A 62 9.51 17.24 6.53
N GLU A 63 8.67 16.78 7.46
CA GLU A 63 9.07 16.57 8.84
C GLU A 63 9.66 15.17 8.98
N VAL A 64 10.88 15.07 9.49
CA VAL A 64 11.63 13.81 9.61
C VAL A 64 11.92 13.55 11.09
N THR A 65 11.75 12.31 11.53
CA THR A 65 12.04 11.84 12.88
C THR A 65 13.00 10.64 12.82
N PHE A 66 14.10 10.73 13.55
CA PHE A 66 15.11 9.68 13.71
C PHE A 66 14.86 8.92 15.01
N LEU A 67 14.51 7.65 14.91
CA LEU A 67 14.26 6.77 16.05
C LEU A 67 15.40 5.76 16.14
N GLY A 68 16.25 5.93 17.14
CA GLY A 68 17.39 5.06 17.32
C GLY A 68 17.00 3.74 17.93
N SER A 69 17.61 2.67 17.45
CA SER A 69 17.34 1.29 17.85
C SER A 69 18.64 0.62 18.26
N ALA A 70 18.56 -0.32 19.20
CA ALA A 70 19.70 -1.07 19.69
C ALA A 70 19.35 -2.54 19.81
N ASP A 71 20.25 -3.34 19.26
CA ASP A 71 20.54 -4.71 19.62
C ASP A 71 20.54 -4.80 21.16
N SER A 72 19.53 -5.49 21.72
CA SER A 72 19.29 -5.62 23.17
C SER A 72 20.39 -6.47 23.81
N VAL A 73 21.58 -5.90 23.92
CA VAL A 73 22.77 -6.58 24.42
C VAL A 73 22.81 -6.51 25.94
N GLY A 74 23.06 -7.66 26.57
CA GLY A 74 23.38 -7.75 27.99
C GLY A 74 24.79 -7.22 28.23
N TRP A 75 24.92 -6.27 29.15
CA TRP A 75 26.17 -5.59 29.42
C TRP A 75 26.98 -6.26 30.53
N TYR A 76 28.32 -6.22 30.40
CA TYR A 76 29.25 -6.69 31.42
C TYR A 76 30.19 -5.56 31.83
N PHE A 77 30.46 -5.45 33.13
CA PHE A 77 31.44 -4.53 33.70
C PHE A 77 32.38 -5.35 34.61
N ASP A 78 33.68 -5.28 34.36
CA ASP A 78 34.71 -6.10 35.03
C ASP A 78 34.39 -7.61 35.08
N GLY A 79 33.88 -8.14 33.97
CA GLY A 79 33.54 -9.56 33.82
C GLY A 79 32.25 -10.00 34.54
N ARG A 80 31.52 -9.08 35.18
CA ARG A 80 30.22 -9.36 35.81
C ARG A 80 29.08 -8.78 35.00
N ALA A 81 27.98 -9.52 34.91
CA ALA A 81 26.77 -9.02 34.27
C ALA A 81 26.24 -7.80 35.03
N VAL A 82 25.95 -6.74 34.27
CA VAL A 82 25.36 -5.50 34.78
C VAL A 82 23.88 -5.75 35.08
N HIS A 83 23.35 -5.07 36.10
CA HIS A 83 21.93 -5.12 36.43
C HIS A 83 21.06 -4.78 35.22
N THR A 84 19.91 -5.44 35.08
CA THR A 84 19.01 -5.30 33.91
C THR A 84 18.64 -3.86 33.63
N ASP A 85 18.29 -3.09 34.66
CA ASP A 85 17.87 -1.69 34.49
C ASP A 85 19.00 -0.77 34.01
N ILE A 86 20.23 -1.05 34.44
CA ILE A 86 21.43 -0.31 33.99
C ILE A 86 21.76 -0.70 32.54
N SER A 87 21.61 -2.00 32.22
CA SER A 87 21.75 -2.53 30.87
C SER A 87 20.74 -1.88 29.90
N GLU A 88 19.49 -1.72 30.33
CA GLU A 88 18.42 -1.02 29.61
C GLU A 88 18.76 0.47 29.41
N ALA A 89 19.17 1.17 30.47
CA ALA A 89 19.56 2.58 30.40
C ALA A 89 20.75 2.82 29.45
N TRP A 90 21.73 1.92 29.42
CA TRP A 90 22.84 1.99 28.47
C TRP A 90 22.40 1.71 27.03
N ASN A 91 21.45 0.78 26.84
CA ASN A 91 20.84 0.54 25.53
C ASN A 91 20.07 1.78 25.05
N ASP A 92 19.30 2.44 25.92
CA ASP A 92 18.59 3.69 25.59
C ASP A 92 19.54 4.85 25.27
N ALA A 93 20.64 4.99 26.02
CA ALA A 93 21.67 5.98 25.71
C ALA A 93 22.28 5.73 24.32
N LYS A 94 22.48 4.46 23.93
CA LYS A 94 22.96 4.11 22.59
C LYS A 94 21.93 4.34 21.49
N ARG A 95 20.67 3.94 21.71
CA ARG A 95 19.53 4.23 20.83
C ARG A 95 19.53 5.74 20.53
N LEU A 96 19.51 6.55 21.57
CA LEU A 96 19.50 8.01 21.43
C LEU A 96 20.78 8.55 20.76
N GLY A 97 21.95 8.00 21.09
CA GLY A 97 23.22 8.36 20.47
C GLY A 97 23.24 8.15 18.95
N ARG A 98 22.72 7.02 18.47
CA ARG A 98 22.61 6.70 17.03
C ARG A 98 21.70 7.69 16.30
N ALA A 99 20.53 7.97 16.86
CA ALA A 99 19.59 8.92 16.27
C ALA A 99 20.12 10.36 16.27
N ARG A 100 20.81 10.78 17.34
CA ARG A 100 21.48 12.10 17.41
C ARG A 100 22.61 12.21 16.40
N ALA A 101 23.44 11.18 16.25
CA ALA A 101 24.51 11.18 15.27
C ALA A 101 23.95 11.40 13.85
N LEU A 102 22.88 10.68 13.50
CA LEU A 102 22.24 10.82 12.19
C LEU A 102 21.59 12.20 12.00
N ARG A 103 20.89 12.73 13.01
CA ARG A 103 20.34 14.09 12.99
C ARG A 103 21.43 15.15 12.82
N ALA A 104 22.58 14.98 13.48
CA ALA A 104 23.71 15.92 13.41
C ALA A 104 24.35 16.01 12.02
N ARG A 105 24.21 14.97 11.18
CA ARG A 105 24.68 15.01 9.78
C ARG A 105 23.89 15.99 8.92
N TYR A 106 22.62 16.23 9.24
CA TYR A 106 21.70 16.99 8.38
C TYR A 106 21.16 18.27 9.02
N ASP A 107 21.51 18.54 10.29
CA ASP A 107 21.06 19.69 11.07
C ASP A 107 19.54 19.93 11.14
N ARG A 108 18.72 18.90 10.85
CA ARG A 108 17.26 18.96 10.86
C ARG A 108 16.63 17.64 11.25
N GLY A 109 15.37 17.67 11.69
CA GLY A 109 14.59 16.50 12.11
C GLY A 109 14.59 16.25 13.62
N ASN A 110 13.57 15.52 14.08
CA ASN A 110 13.35 15.15 15.48
C ASN A 110 14.12 13.88 15.84
N VAL A 111 14.33 13.65 17.13
CA VAL A 111 15.11 12.52 17.65
C VAL A 111 14.30 11.77 18.71
N GLY A 112 14.32 10.44 18.66
CA GLY A 112 13.71 9.57 19.65
C GLY A 112 14.38 8.21 19.71
N VAL A 113 13.78 7.29 20.47
CA VAL A 113 14.21 5.90 20.63
C VAL A 113 13.09 4.96 20.16
N THR A 114 13.46 3.78 19.68
CA THR A 114 12.55 2.66 19.44
C THR A 114 13.09 1.40 20.10
N HIS A 115 12.21 0.57 20.65
CA HIS A 115 12.54 -0.68 21.34
C HIS A 115 12.54 -1.90 20.39
N GLU A 116 12.48 -1.66 19.08
CA GLU A 116 12.69 -2.71 18.09
C GLU A 116 14.09 -3.31 18.25
N ASN A 117 14.24 -4.63 18.08
CA ASN A 117 15.49 -5.35 18.31
C ASN A 117 16.37 -5.36 17.04
N ILE A 118 16.65 -4.17 16.51
CA ILE A 118 17.44 -3.98 15.29
C ILE A 118 18.56 -2.98 15.57
N ALA A 119 19.79 -3.32 15.22
CA ALA A 119 20.89 -2.37 15.31
C ALA A 119 20.75 -1.29 14.23
N GLY A 120 20.35 -0.05 14.57
CA GLY A 120 20.26 1.00 13.55
C GLY A 120 19.43 2.23 13.94
N VAL A 121 18.98 2.96 12.93
CA VAL A 121 18.07 4.11 13.07
C VAL A 121 16.89 3.94 12.11
N LYS A 122 15.68 4.00 12.64
CA LYS A 122 14.43 4.09 11.89
C LYS A 122 14.14 5.55 11.60
N VAL A 123 14.03 5.91 10.34
CA VAL A 123 13.66 7.23 9.87
C VAL A 123 12.18 7.21 9.50
N VAL A 124 11.40 8.08 10.12
CA VAL A 124 9.99 8.29 9.79
C VAL A 124 9.86 9.69 9.21
N TRP A 125 9.18 9.85 8.08
CA TRP A 125 8.87 11.18 7.56
C TRP A 125 7.39 11.33 7.27
N LYS A 126 6.94 12.57 7.34
CA LYS A 126 5.58 13.00 6.95
C LYS A 126 5.66 14.35 6.27
N LYS A 127 4.71 14.65 5.39
CA LYS A 127 4.61 15.97 4.77
C LYS A 127 4.25 17.00 5.85
N ARG A 128 4.97 18.12 5.87
CA ARG A 128 4.65 19.28 6.68
C ARG A 128 3.36 19.88 6.12
N VAL A 129 2.28 19.78 6.88
CA VAL A 129 1.01 20.45 6.54
C VAL A 129 1.20 21.93 6.85
N SER A 130 1.01 22.80 5.85
CA SER A 130 1.01 24.24 6.09
C SER A 130 -0.21 24.61 6.92
N PRO A 131 -0.10 25.50 7.93
CA PRO A 131 -1.27 26.04 8.65
C PRO A 131 -2.33 26.61 7.70
N ASP A 132 -1.90 27.23 6.60
CA ASP A 132 -2.78 27.83 5.58
C ASP A 132 -3.61 26.79 4.81
N ASP A 133 -3.09 25.56 4.64
CA ASP A 133 -3.81 24.47 3.96
C ASP A 133 -4.90 23.87 4.84
N TYR A 134 -4.75 23.94 6.17
CA TYR A 134 -5.76 23.45 7.11
C TYR A 134 -6.96 24.41 7.18
N GLU A 135 -6.70 25.73 7.24
CA GLU A 135 -7.76 26.73 7.18
C GLU A 135 -8.52 26.68 5.85
N MET A 136 -7.83 26.57 4.71
CA MET A 136 -8.49 26.40 3.41
C MET A 136 -9.36 25.15 3.32
N GLN A 137 -8.90 24.01 3.87
CA GLN A 137 -9.69 22.79 3.89
C GLN A 137 -10.93 22.93 4.78
N MET A 138 -10.79 23.57 5.95
CA MET A 138 -11.92 23.83 6.84
C MET A 138 -12.94 24.78 6.20
N THR A 139 -12.51 25.89 5.61
CA THR A 139 -13.40 26.84 4.92
C THR A 139 -14.11 26.18 3.74
N ARG A 140 -13.42 25.31 2.99
CA ARG A 140 -14.03 24.58 1.89
C ARG A 140 -15.09 23.58 2.37
N LEU A 141 -14.80 22.84 3.45
CA LEU A 141 -15.74 21.89 4.04
C LEU A 141 -16.97 22.60 4.64
N GLU A 142 -16.79 23.78 5.24
CA GLU A 142 -17.89 24.61 5.72
C GLU A 142 -18.77 25.12 4.56
N GLN A 143 -18.17 25.53 3.44
CA GLN A 143 -18.91 25.91 2.25
C GLN A 143 -19.70 24.74 1.65
N GLU A 144 -19.08 23.57 1.51
CA GLU A 144 -19.74 22.35 1.00
C GLU A 144 -20.90 21.93 1.93
N ASN A 145 -20.74 22.07 3.25
CA ASN A 145 -21.80 21.77 4.23
C ASN A 145 -22.96 22.77 4.13
N ASN A 146 -22.67 24.07 3.99
CA ASN A 146 -23.70 25.09 3.80
C ASN A 146 -24.49 24.91 2.49
N GLU A 147 -23.81 24.52 1.40
CA GLU A 147 -24.48 24.19 0.13
C GLU A 147 -25.38 22.94 0.25
N LEU A 148 -24.93 21.93 1.01
CA LEU A 148 -25.71 20.73 1.28
C LEU A 148 -26.95 21.04 2.12
N ASN A 149 -26.83 21.87 3.16
CA ASN A 149 -27.95 22.28 3.99
C ASN A 149 -28.98 23.08 3.18
N GLN A 150 -28.54 24.01 2.32
CA GLN A 150 -29.45 24.73 1.43
C GLN A 150 -30.19 23.80 0.44
N LYS A 151 -29.51 22.76 -0.06
CA LYS A 151 -30.16 21.74 -0.91
C LYS A 151 -31.15 20.89 -0.12
N LEU A 152 -30.85 20.59 1.14
CA LEU A 152 -31.74 19.85 2.04
C LEU A 152 -33.01 20.66 2.34
N ASP A 153 -32.86 21.93 2.73
CA ASP A 153 -33.97 22.85 3.02
C ASP A 153 -34.88 23.01 1.80
N LYS A 154 -34.29 23.16 0.61
CA LYS A 154 -35.04 23.24 -0.64
C LYS A 154 -35.82 21.95 -0.92
N LEU A 155 -35.23 20.79 -0.65
CA LEU A 155 -35.90 19.49 -0.82
C LEU A 155 -37.05 19.32 0.18
N GLU A 156 -36.86 19.73 1.44
CA GLU A 156 -37.92 19.71 2.45
C GLU A 156 -39.08 20.62 2.04
N GLN A 157 -38.77 21.81 1.51
CA GLN A 157 -39.77 22.76 1.02
C GLN A 157 -40.53 22.21 -0.20
N ASP A 158 -39.83 21.63 -1.18
CA ASP A 158 -40.44 20.99 -2.35
C ASP A 158 -41.36 19.81 -1.93
N VAL A 159 -40.95 19.02 -0.92
CA VAL A 159 -41.77 17.93 -0.36
C VAL A 159 -42.99 18.47 0.39
N HIS A 160 -42.86 19.57 1.12
CA HIS A 160 -43.96 20.19 1.86
C HIS A 160 -45.01 20.81 0.93
N GLU A 161 -44.58 21.37 -0.20
CA GLU A 161 -45.45 21.93 -1.24
C GLU A 161 -46.17 20.85 -2.07
N LEU A 162 -45.57 19.66 -2.24
CA LEU A 162 -46.21 18.53 -2.92
C LEU A 162 -47.31 17.84 -2.08
N HIS A 163 -47.22 17.93 -0.75
CA HIS A 163 -48.14 17.27 0.18
C HIS A 163 -49.62 17.71 0.04
N PRO A 164 -49.97 19.01 -0.07
CA PRO A 164 -51.35 19.45 -0.30
C PRO A 164 -51.87 19.13 -1.72
N VAL A 165 -50.99 19.05 -2.72
CA VAL A 165 -51.35 18.74 -4.12
C VAL A 165 -51.75 17.26 -4.27
N LEU A 166 -51.11 16.36 -3.51
CA LEU A 166 -51.43 14.92 -3.48
C LEU A 166 -52.71 14.63 -2.67
N ALA A 167 -52.94 15.35 -1.56
CA ALA A 167 -54.16 15.25 -0.76
C ALA A 167 -55.42 15.68 -1.54
N ALA A 168 -55.32 16.70 -2.40
CA ALA A 168 -56.42 17.15 -3.26
C ALA A 168 -56.83 16.13 -4.35
N LYS A 169 -55.96 15.16 -4.67
CA LYS A 169 -56.22 14.08 -5.64
C LYS A 169 -56.73 12.78 -5.01
N GLY A 170 -57.04 12.77 -3.71
CA GLY A 170 -57.54 11.58 -3.01
C GLY A 170 -56.52 10.44 -2.90
N GLN A 171 -55.23 10.74 -3.05
CA GLN A 171 -54.16 9.77 -2.82
C GLN A 171 -53.84 9.70 -1.32
N PRO A 172 -53.54 8.51 -0.78
CA PRO A 172 -53.21 8.36 0.63
C PRO A 172 -51.99 9.22 1.00
N PRO A 173 -51.89 9.68 2.27
CA PRO A 173 -50.71 10.42 2.72
C PRO A 173 -49.45 9.60 2.43
N LEU A 174 -48.37 10.28 2.02
CA LEU A 174 -47.04 9.72 1.75
C LEU A 174 -46.43 9.13 3.03
N THR A 175 -47.01 8.05 3.53
CA THR A 175 -46.42 7.19 4.55
C THR A 175 -45.96 5.92 3.86
N SER A 176 -44.65 5.69 3.95
CA SER A 176 -43.84 4.72 3.22
C SER A 176 -43.67 5.04 1.73
N TYR A 177 -42.62 5.81 1.43
CA TYR A 177 -41.82 5.42 0.28
C TYR A 177 -41.35 4.00 0.57
N THR A 178 -41.90 3.01 -0.12
CA THR A 178 -41.12 1.83 -0.43
C THR A 178 -39.89 2.39 -1.12
N ILE A 179 -38.74 2.38 -0.44
CA ILE A 179 -37.46 2.60 -1.07
C ILE A 179 -37.39 1.51 -2.12
N ASN A 180 -37.81 1.82 -3.35
CA ASN A 180 -37.35 1.08 -4.50
C ASN A 180 -35.84 1.26 -4.43
N GLU A 181 -35.15 0.22 -3.99
CA GLU A 181 -33.69 0.15 -3.93
C GLU A 181 -33.16 0.80 -5.20
N TYR A 182 -32.58 2.00 -5.06
CA TYR A 182 -31.71 2.50 -6.11
C TYR A 182 -30.71 1.37 -6.36
N PRO A 183 -30.55 0.87 -7.61
CA PRO A 183 -29.54 -0.14 -7.87
C PRO A 183 -28.23 0.44 -7.36
N SER A 184 -27.60 -0.22 -6.39
CA SER A 184 -26.39 0.31 -5.77
C SER A 184 -25.39 0.58 -6.90
N LEU A 185 -25.09 1.85 -7.15
CA LEU A 185 -24.08 2.25 -8.13
C LEU A 185 -22.67 1.85 -7.67
N PHE A 186 -22.58 1.31 -6.45
CA PHE A 186 -21.38 0.99 -5.74
C PHE A 186 -21.59 -0.33 -4.99
N ASP A 187 -20.97 -1.38 -5.49
CA ASP A 187 -20.92 -2.68 -4.83
C ASP A 187 -19.45 -3.05 -4.62
N TRP A 188 -19.13 -3.93 -3.70
CA TRP A 188 -17.75 -4.32 -3.40
C TRP A 188 -17.67 -5.83 -3.19
N PHE A 189 -16.49 -6.41 -3.38
CA PHE A 189 -16.26 -7.83 -3.13
C PHE A 189 -14.93 -8.05 -2.41
N LEU A 190 -14.91 -9.10 -1.60
CA LEU A 190 -13.69 -9.67 -1.05
C LEU A 190 -13.50 -11.09 -1.60
N GLN A 191 -12.31 -11.37 -2.09
CA GLN A 191 -11.93 -12.65 -2.66
C GLN A 191 -10.67 -13.20 -1.98
N GLY A 192 -10.68 -14.49 -1.65
CA GLY A 192 -9.52 -15.21 -1.15
C GLY A 192 -9.11 -16.29 -2.13
N GLY A 193 -7.81 -16.47 -2.37
CA GLY A 193 -7.38 -17.38 -3.42
C GLY A 193 -5.87 -17.58 -3.53
N MET A 194 -5.44 -18.03 -4.69
CA MET A 194 -4.04 -18.16 -5.08
C MET A 194 -3.78 -17.38 -6.37
N TRP A 195 -2.58 -16.82 -6.50
CA TRP A 195 -2.13 -16.13 -7.70
C TRP A 195 -0.74 -16.62 -8.08
N SER A 196 -0.54 -16.90 -9.36
CA SER A 196 0.77 -17.26 -9.88
C SER A 196 1.42 -16.14 -10.67
N TRP A 197 2.74 -16.01 -10.55
CA TRP A 197 3.53 -14.97 -11.19
C TRP A 197 4.97 -15.43 -11.44
N GLN A 198 5.71 -14.72 -12.30
CA GLN A 198 7.03 -15.16 -12.75
C GLN A 198 8.17 -14.57 -11.91
N SER A 199 9.07 -15.45 -11.47
CA SER A 199 10.36 -15.09 -10.86
C SER A 199 11.40 -14.68 -11.91
N ALA A 200 12.51 -14.08 -11.45
CA ALA A 200 13.67 -13.79 -12.30
C ALA A 200 14.25 -15.04 -12.98
N SER A 201 14.18 -16.22 -12.34
CA SER A 201 14.66 -17.47 -12.95
C SER A 201 13.73 -18.04 -14.04
N GLY A 202 12.62 -17.36 -14.36
CA GLY A 202 11.57 -17.85 -15.27
C GLY A 202 10.67 -18.91 -14.65
N LYS A 203 10.87 -19.27 -13.37
CA LYS A 203 9.98 -20.18 -12.63
C LYS A 203 8.69 -19.46 -12.23
N THR A 204 7.58 -20.18 -12.30
CA THR A 204 6.28 -19.74 -11.80
C THR A 204 6.22 -19.92 -10.29
N LEU A 205 5.94 -18.82 -9.59
CA LEU A 205 5.68 -18.77 -8.16
C LEU A 205 4.18 -18.79 -7.92
N ILE A 206 3.74 -19.32 -6.78
CA ILE A 206 2.33 -19.39 -6.42
C ILE A 206 2.17 -18.85 -5.00
N SER A 207 1.40 -17.78 -4.87
CA SER A 207 1.20 -17.08 -3.61
C SER A 207 -0.27 -17.13 -3.18
N PRO A 208 -0.58 -17.44 -1.91
CA PRO A 208 -1.88 -17.14 -1.34
C PRO A 208 -2.17 -15.64 -1.50
N SER A 209 -3.42 -15.31 -1.79
CA SER A 209 -3.80 -13.94 -2.12
C SER A 209 -5.16 -13.56 -1.56
N LEU A 210 -5.29 -12.28 -1.24
CA LEU A 210 -6.53 -11.61 -0.93
C LEU A 210 -6.75 -10.50 -1.95
N ALA A 211 -7.95 -10.41 -2.48
CA ALA A 211 -8.36 -9.38 -3.42
C ALA A 211 -9.57 -8.63 -2.88
N LEU A 212 -9.48 -7.30 -2.91
CA LEU A 212 -10.59 -6.39 -2.66
C LEU A 212 -10.93 -5.73 -3.99
N GLY A 213 -12.22 -5.65 -4.32
CA GLY A 213 -12.64 -4.93 -5.50
C GLY A 213 -13.88 -4.08 -5.31
N ILE A 214 -13.94 -2.97 -6.03
CA ILE A 214 -15.10 -2.09 -6.12
C ILE A 214 -15.73 -2.31 -7.48
N ILE A 215 -17.02 -2.62 -7.52
CA ILE A 215 -17.82 -2.89 -8.70
C ILE A 215 -18.62 -1.62 -9.06
N ILE A 216 -18.50 -1.23 -10.32
CA ILE A 216 -19.30 -0.19 -10.97
C ILE A 216 -19.87 -0.81 -12.24
N ASP A 217 -21.18 -1.06 -12.24
CA ASP A 217 -21.89 -1.83 -13.28
C ASP A 217 -21.28 -3.21 -13.54
N LYS A 218 -20.62 -3.37 -14.70
CA LYS A 218 -19.96 -4.60 -15.16
C LYS A 218 -18.45 -4.57 -14.97
N THR A 219 -17.91 -3.47 -14.46
CA THR A 219 -16.47 -3.27 -14.32
C THR A 219 -16.12 -3.21 -12.86
N SER A 220 -15.03 -3.84 -12.47
CA SER A 220 -14.51 -3.76 -11.12
C SER A 220 -13.05 -3.35 -11.10
N PHE A 221 -12.71 -2.45 -10.20
CA PHE A 221 -11.34 -2.10 -9.85
C PHE A 221 -10.88 -3.07 -8.76
N VAL A 222 -9.75 -3.74 -8.98
CA VAL A 222 -9.27 -4.83 -8.12
C VAL A 222 -7.89 -4.48 -7.58
N LEU A 223 -7.77 -4.50 -6.26
CA LEU A 223 -6.49 -4.54 -5.55
C LEU A 223 -6.32 -5.94 -4.98
N GLN A 224 -5.26 -6.62 -5.38
CA GLN A 224 -4.95 -7.96 -4.91
C GLN A 224 -3.52 -7.99 -4.37
N GLY A 225 -3.30 -8.70 -3.28
CA GLY A 225 -1.98 -8.86 -2.71
C GLY A 225 -1.84 -10.20 -2.01
N GLY A 226 -0.60 -10.63 -1.82
CA GLY A 226 -0.32 -11.92 -1.24
C GLY A 226 1.11 -12.05 -0.75
N VAL A 227 1.31 -12.99 0.16
CA VAL A 227 2.62 -13.33 0.71
C VAL A 227 2.76 -14.85 0.76
N THR A 228 3.80 -15.40 0.13
CA THR A 228 4.23 -16.79 0.33
C THR A 228 5.33 -16.78 1.38
N PRO A 229 5.10 -17.30 2.59
CA PRO A 229 6.00 -16.95 3.67
C PRO A 229 7.35 -17.72 3.60
N TRP A 230 7.42 -18.92 2.99
CA TRP A 230 8.65 -19.75 2.98
C TRP A 230 8.57 -20.81 1.88
N HIS A 231 9.45 -20.78 0.87
CA HIS A 231 9.47 -21.83 -0.16
C HIS A 231 10.85 -22.50 -0.34
N ILE A 232 11.95 -21.81 -0.01
CA ILE A 232 13.33 -22.33 -0.06
C ILE A 232 14.13 -21.80 1.13
N SER A 233 14.99 -22.63 1.72
CA SER A 233 15.95 -22.22 2.75
C SER A 233 17.35 -22.08 2.14
N THR A 234 18.01 -20.96 2.36
CA THR A 234 19.34 -20.65 1.82
C THR A 234 20.29 -20.22 2.94
N SER A 235 21.60 -20.13 2.64
CA SER A 235 22.59 -19.56 3.57
C SER A 235 22.32 -18.11 3.95
N GLU A 236 21.51 -17.39 3.16
CA GLU A 236 21.15 -15.99 3.39
C GLU A 236 19.79 -15.82 4.10
N GLY A 237 19.12 -16.92 4.45
CA GLY A 237 17.81 -16.96 5.11
C GLY A 237 16.77 -17.75 4.32
N ASN A 238 15.54 -17.81 4.84
CA ASN A 238 14.41 -18.39 4.12
C ASN A 238 13.93 -17.38 3.06
N GLN A 239 13.62 -17.86 1.87
CA GLN A 239 13.06 -17.05 0.81
C GLN A 239 11.55 -16.96 0.97
N ALA A 240 11.09 -15.72 1.12
CA ALA A 240 9.70 -15.34 1.19
C ALA A 240 9.36 -14.46 -0.02
N GLU A 241 8.11 -14.51 -0.43
CA GLU A 241 7.61 -13.84 -1.63
C GLU A 241 6.46 -12.94 -1.25
N SER A 242 6.37 -11.77 -1.87
CA SER A 242 5.17 -10.95 -1.82
C SER A 242 4.84 -10.38 -3.18
N PHE A 243 3.56 -10.11 -3.42
CA PHE A 243 3.13 -9.42 -4.61
C PHE A 243 1.96 -8.49 -4.33
N VAL A 244 1.83 -7.48 -5.18
CA VAL A 244 0.68 -6.60 -5.27
C VAL A 244 0.28 -6.48 -6.74
N TYR A 245 -1.02 -6.55 -7.00
CA TYR A 245 -1.66 -6.40 -8.29
C TYR A 245 -2.76 -5.33 -8.20
N LEU A 246 -2.80 -4.47 -9.22
CA LEU A 246 -3.82 -3.47 -9.43
C LEU A 246 -4.39 -3.64 -10.84
N GLY A 247 -5.70 -3.82 -10.96
CA GLY A 247 -6.29 -4.11 -12.26
C GLY A 247 -7.76 -3.74 -12.41
N LEU A 248 -8.21 -3.83 -13.65
CA LEU A 248 -9.59 -3.70 -14.08
C LEU A 248 -10.09 -5.05 -14.54
N LYS A 249 -11.21 -5.49 -13.98
CA LYS A 249 -11.96 -6.66 -14.44
C LYS A 249 -13.28 -6.19 -15.05
N HIS A 250 -13.61 -6.65 -16.25
CA HIS A 250 -14.86 -6.34 -16.91
C HIS A 250 -15.63 -7.63 -17.24
N MET A 251 -16.78 -7.81 -16.62
CA MET A 251 -17.64 -8.99 -16.78
C MET A 251 -18.62 -8.76 -17.93
N LYS A 252 -18.40 -9.43 -19.07
CA LYS A 252 -19.31 -9.36 -20.21
C LYS A 252 -20.63 -10.08 -19.91
N THR A 253 -20.54 -11.21 -19.22
CA THR A 253 -21.67 -12.02 -18.74
C THR A 253 -21.44 -12.42 -17.28
N LYS A 254 -22.42 -13.08 -16.65
CA LYS A 254 -22.27 -13.56 -15.26
C LYS A 254 -21.12 -14.56 -15.07
N GLY A 255 -20.73 -15.29 -16.12
CA GLY A 255 -19.70 -16.34 -16.06
C GLY A 255 -18.40 -16.02 -16.82
N PHE A 256 -18.35 -14.94 -17.59
CA PHE A 256 -17.21 -14.62 -18.45
C PHE A 256 -16.88 -13.12 -18.44
N GLY A 257 -15.59 -12.82 -18.30
CA GLY A 257 -15.05 -11.47 -18.33
C GLY A 257 -13.63 -11.41 -18.85
N MET A 258 -13.07 -10.20 -18.82
CA MET A 258 -11.68 -9.91 -19.17
C MET A 258 -11.02 -9.14 -18.03
N THR A 259 -9.71 -9.30 -17.91
CA THR A 259 -8.91 -8.55 -16.95
C THR A 259 -7.72 -7.87 -17.62
N ALA A 260 -7.30 -6.73 -17.08
CA ALA A 260 -6.04 -6.10 -17.41
C ALA A 260 -5.52 -5.34 -16.18
N GLY A 261 -4.23 -5.44 -15.89
CA GLY A 261 -3.64 -4.74 -14.75
C GLY A 261 -2.13 -4.75 -14.73
N ILE A 262 -1.59 -4.15 -13.67
CA ILE A 262 -0.17 -4.12 -13.35
C ILE A 262 0.07 -4.94 -12.09
N PHE A 263 1.21 -5.61 -12.03
CA PHE A 263 1.66 -6.28 -10.83
C PHE A 263 3.11 -5.93 -10.53
N ARG A 264 3.43 -6.00 -9.24
CA ARG A 264 4.78 -5.96 -8.73
C ARG A 264 4.96 -7.08 -7.72
N GLY A 265 6.07 -7.80 -7.85
CA GLY A 265 6.43 -8.89 -6.96
C GLY A 265 7.84 -8.72 -6.41
N TRP A 266 8.08 -9.26 -5.22
CA TRP A 266 9.34 -9.23 -4.51
C TRP A 266 9.61 -10.60 -3.93
N GLU A 267 10.85 -11.06 -4.03
CA GLU A 267 11.37 -12.13 -3.19
C GLU A 267 12.41 -11.55 -2.26
N PHE A 268 12.35 -11.93 -0.99
CA PHE A 268 13.19 -11.42 0.07
C PHE A 268 13.64 -12.53 1.00
N PHE A 269 14.83 -12.33 1.57
CA PHE A 269 15.41 -13.22 2.55
C PHE A 269 14.98 -12.79 3.95
N THR A 270 14.31 -13.68 4.68
CA THR A 270 13.75 -13.38 6.01
C THR A 270 14.80 -13.05 7.07
N ALA A 271 16.06 -13.45 6.86
CA ALA A 271 17.14 -13.23 7.84
C ALA A 271 17.90 -11.92 7.61
N THR A 272 17.93 -11.41 6.38
CA THR A 272 18.76 -10.25 6.00
C THR A 272 17.93 -9.03 5.57
N ASP A 273 16.62 -9.18 5.36
CA ASP A 273 15.73 -8.21 4.69
C ASP A 273 16.25 -7.75 3.31
N ASN A 274 17.20 -8.50 2.72
CA ASN A 274 17.63 -8.27 1.36
C ASN A 274 16.60 -8.86 0.40
N TRP A 275 16.38 -8.18 -0.72
CA TRP A 275 15.55 -8.68 -1.81
C TRP A 275 16.43 -9.47 -2.77
N SER A 276 16.06 -10.70 -3.12
CA SER A 276 16.78 -11.49 -4.12
C SER A 276 16.41 -11.05 -5.55
N PHE A 277 15.13 -10.76 -5.77
CA PHE A 277 14.63 -10.22 -7.03
C PHE A 277 13.35 -9.40 -6.87
N LYS A 278 13.10 -8.54 -7.87
CA LYS A 278 11.90 -7.74 -8.03
C LYS A 278 11.36 -7.91 -9.44
N THR A 279 10.08 -8.22 -9.57
CA THR A 279 9.40 -8.29 -10.87
C THR A 279 8.38 -7.17 -10.98
N THR A 280 8.33 -6.49 -12.13
CA THR A 280 7.23 -5.58 -12.47
C THR A 280 6.68 -5.97 -13.82
N GLY A 281 5.36 -6.01 -13.94
CA GLY A 281 4.74 -6.42 -15.21
C GLY A 281 3.31 -5.95 -15.38
N PHE A 282 2.84 -6.17 -16.59
CA PHE A 282 1.45 -6.01 -16.99
C PHE A 282 0.87 -7.41 -17.20
N SER A 283 -0.39 -7.62 -16.83
CA SER A 283 -1.12 -8.85 -17.14
C SER A 283 -2.44 -8.53 -17.80
N SER A 284 -2.84 -9.35 -18.77
CA SER A 284 -4.17 -9.30 -19.36
C SER A 284 -4.67 -10.69 -19.69
N GLY A 285 -5.95 -10.94 -19.43
CA GLY A 285 -6.50 -12.29 -19.51
C GLY A 285 -8.01 -12.32 -19.50
N ILE A 286 -8.51 -13.52 -19.28
CA ILE A 286 -9.95 -13.80 -19.18
C ILE A 286 -10.31 -14.14 -17.74
N VAL A 287 -11.57 -13.92 -17.39
CA VAL A 287 -12.14 -14.30 -16.11
C VAL A 287 -13.26 -15.30 -16.38
N LEU A 288 -13.16 -16.47 -15.77
CA LEU A 288 -14.19 -17.50 -15.80
C LEU A 288 -14.76 -17.66 -14.39
N LYS A 289 -16.06 -17.40 -14.24
CA LYS A 289 -16.75 -17.48 -12.95
C LYS A 289 -17.74 -18.64 -12.96
N TYR A 290 -17.64 -19.50 -11.95
CA TYR A 290 -18.53 -20.63 -11.73
C TYR A 290 -18.98 -20.68 -10.26
N GLY A 291 -20.19 -20.17 -10.01
CA GLY A 291 -20.68 -19.96 -8.65
C GLY A 291 -19.75 -19.02 -7.89
N VAL A 292 -19.29 -19.47 -6.71
CA VAL A 292 -18.38 -18.72 -5.84
C VAL A 292 -16.91 -18.74 -6.31
N PHE A 293 -16.57 -19.60 -7.28
CA PHE A 293 -15.20 -19.75 -7.78
C PHE A 293 -14.94 -18.86 -8.99
N GLU A 294 -13.78 -18.23 -9.02
CA GLU A 294 -13.28 -17.43 -10.12
C GLU A 294 -11.90 -17.93 -10.56
N PHE A 295 -11.74 -18.14 -11.86
CA PHE A 295 -10.51 -18.62 -12.51
C PHE A 295 -10.04 -17.56 -13.50
N ASN A 296 -8.77 -17.16 -13.40
CA ASN A 296 -8.23 -16.00 -14.11
C ASN A 296 -6.86 -16.33 -14.75
N PRO A 297 -6.85 -17.01 -15.91
CA PRO A 297 -5.65 -17.17 -16.70
C PRO A 297 -5.37 -15.88 -17.48
N ALA A 298 -4.14 -15.40 -17.38
CA ALA A 298 -3.70 -14.20 -18.05
C ALA A 298 -2.30 -14.36 -18.64
N LEU A 299 -2.06 -13.68 -19.75
CA LEU A 299 -0.72 -13.48 -20.29
C LEU A 299 -0.09 -12.31 -19.55
N SER A 300 1.20 -12.44 -19.22
CA SER A 300 1.98 -11.39 -18.60
C SER A 300 3.12 -10.93 -19.50
N TYR A 301 3.47 -9.66 -19.35
CA TYR A 301 4.70 -9.10 -19.88
C TYR A 301 5.42 -8.39 -18.74
N SER A 302 6.58 -8.90 -18.34
CA SER A 302 7.25 -8.48 -17.12
C SER A 302 8.76 -8.38 -17.27
N SER A 303 9.37 -7.47 -16.53
CA SER A 303 10.81 -7.37 -16.37
C SER A 303 11.19 -7.64 -14.91
N SER A 304 12.31 -8.32 -14.74
CA SER A 304 12.81 -8.77 -13.45
C SER A 304 14.20 -8.18 -13.22
N ASP A 305 14.41 -7.60 -12.04
CA ASP A 305 15.70 -7.12 -11.57
C ASP A 305 16.12 -8.00 -10.39
N SER A 306 17.27 -8.66 -10.48
CA SER A 306 17.82 -9.49 -9.41
C SER A 306 19.16 -8.94 -8.94
N ILE A 307 19.62 -9.35 -7.76
CA ILE A 307 20.96 -8.98 -7.28
C ILE A 307 22.06 -9.42 -8.27
N PHE A 308 21.85 -10.54 -8.96
CA PHE A 308 22.88 -11.17 -9.79
C PHE A 308 22.80 -10.80 -11.27
N ASP A 309 21.61 -10.50 -11.76
CA ASP A 309 21.36 -10.19 -13.17
C ASP A 309 20.18 -9.23 -13.36
N LYS A 310 20.31 -8.34 -14.35
CA LYS A 310 19.20 -7.56 -14.91
C LYS A 310 18.64 -8.25 -16.12
N GLU A 311 17.39 -8.67 -16.05
CA GLU A 311 16.73 -9.32 -17.18
C GLU A 311 15.82 -8.36 -17.94
N GLY A 312 15.88 -8.46 -19.26
CA GLY A 312 14.96 -7.77 -20.16
C GLY A 312 13.51 -8.22 -19.99
N TRP A 313 12.60 -7.55 -20.69
CA TRP A 313 11.19 -7.89 -20.66
C TRP A 313 10.91 -9.27 -21.26
N LYS A 314 10.11 -10.07 -20.57
CA LYS A 314 9.73 -11.44 -20.96
C LYS A 314 8.22 -11.59 -21.01
N VAL A 315 7.76 -12.45 -21.92
CA VAL A 315 6.37 -12.89 -22.00
C VAL A 315 6.18 -14.10 -21.10
N GLY A 316 5.08 -14.10 -20.36
CA GLY A 316 4.73 -15.11 -19.39
C GLY A 316 3.25 -15.40 -19.29
N ALA A 317 2.91 -16.21 -18.30
CA ALA A 317 1.54 -16.48 -17.92
C ALA A 317 1.38 -16.37 -16.40
N THR A 318 0.24 -15.85 -15.99
CA THR A 318 -0.21 -15.77 -14.59
C THR A 318 -1.54 -16.49 -14.48
N LEU A 319 -1.77 -17.12 -13.33
CA LEU A 319 -3.00 -17.83 -13.04
C LEU A 319 -3.54 -17.44 -11.68
N GLY A 320 -4.75 -16.89 -11.66
CA GLY A 320 -5.52 -16.65 -10.45
C GLY A 320 -6.60 -17.71 -10.25
N VAL A 321 -6.75 -18.19 -9.02
CA VAL A 321 -7.92 -18.95 -8.58
C VAL A 321 -8.42 -18.32 -7.29
N SER A 322 -9.66 -17.83 -7.25
CA SER A 322 -10.23 -17.18 -6.07
C SER A 322 -11.64 -17.64 -5.75
N ILE A 323 -12.03 -17.44 -4.49
CA ILE A 323 -13.36 -17.67 -3.95
C ILE A 323 -13.92 -16.31 -3.53
N ASN A 324 -15.11 -15.96 -4.02
CA ASN A 324 -15.81 -14.74 -3.62
C ASN A 324 -16.54 -14.95 -2.29
N PHE A 325 -16.11 -14.25 -1.24
CA PHE A 325 -16.71 -14.36 0.08
C PHE A 325 -18.11 -13.75 0.14
N ASN A 326 -18.40 -12.72 -0.66
CA ASN A 326 -19.71 -12.08 -0.72
C ASN A 326 -20.81 -13.00 -1.29
N GLU A 327 -20.43 -14.12 -1.92
CA GLU A 327 -21.37 -15.11 -2.48
C GLU A 327 -21.31 -16.46 -1.78
N ALA A 328 -20.36 -16.64 -0.85
CA ALA A 328 -20.18 -17.86 -0.08
C ALA A 328 -20.95 -17.85 1.26
N PHE A 329 -21.43 -16.67 1.68
CA PHE A 329 -22.20 -16.41 2.90
C PHE A 329 -23.39 -15.52 2.57
#